data_AF-A0A7G9W9H7-F1
#
_entry.id   AF-A0A7G9W9H7-F1
#
_cell.length_a   1.000
_cell.length_b   1.000
_cell.length_c   1.000
_cell.angle_alpha   90.00
_cell.angle_beta   90.00
_cell.angle_gamma   90.00
#
_symmetry.space_group_name_H-M   'P 1'
#
loop_
_entity.id
_entity.type
_entity.pdbx_description
1 polymer ?
#
loop_
_entity_poly.entity_id
_entity_poly.type
_entity_poly.pdbx_seq_one_letter_code
_entity_poly.pdbx_strand_id
1 'polypeptide(L)' 'MDNLTSAKEWLRLAKMDLMSAEYLLKKNPVPIEVICYHCQQSAEKYKRVSNTMF' A
#
# COMPACT_ATOMS: atom_id res chain seq x y z
N MET A 1 -6.99 7.61 19.00
CA MET A 1 -6.66 8.28 17.73
C MET A 1 -7.96 8.61 17.04
N ASP A 2 -8.05 9.79 16.41
CA ASP A 2 -9.19 10.18 15.60
C ASP A 2 -9.29 9.30 14.33
N ASN A 3 -10.50 8.88 13.94
CA ASN A 3 -10.74 7.97 12.81
C ASN A 3 -10.21 8.53 11.49
N LEU A 4 -10.30 9.85 11.29
CA LEU A 4 -9.76 10.50 10.10
C LEU A 4 -8.22 10.44 10.08
N THR A 5 -7.59 10.63 11.23
CA THR A 5 -6.13 10.48 11.40
C THR A 5 -5.69 9.05 11.08
N SER A 6 -6.40 8.05 11.60
CA SER A 6 -6.13 6.64 11.32
C SER A 6 -6.35 6.26 9.84
N ALA A 7 -7.42 6.76 9.21
CA ALA A 7 -7.69 6.55 7.79
C ALA A 7 -6.62 7.17 6.89
N LYS A 8 -6.14 8.39 7.21
CA LYS A 8 -5.03 9.05 6.51
C LYS A 8 -3.75 8.24 6.60
N GLU A 9 -3.46 7.68 7.77
CA GLU A 9 -2.26 6.86 7.96
C GLU A 9 -2.31 5.57 7.14
N TRP A 10 -3.45 4.88 7.14
CA TRP A 10 -3.64 3.69 6.29
C TRP A 10 -3.48 4.02 4.80
N LEU A 11 -4.01 5.16 4.35
CA LEU A 11 -3.85 5.61 2.98
C LEU A 11 -2.39 5.93 2.64
N ARG A 12 -1.66 6.56 3.57
CA ARG A 12 -0.23 6.85 3.42
C ARG A 12 0.57 5.55 3.25
N LEU A 13 0.31 4.55 4.09
CA LEU A 13 0.96 3.24 4.03
C LEU A 13 0.62 2.50 2.73
N ALA A 14 -0.65 2.51 2.30
CA ALA A 14 -1.05 1.89 1.02
C ALA A 14 -0.31 2.50 -0.18
N LYS A 15 -0.12 3.83 -0.19
CA LYS A 15 0.66 4.52 -1.22
C LYS A 15 2.15 4.16 -1.17
N MET A 16 2.71 3.97 0.02
CA MET A 16 4.11 3.54 0.17
C MET A 16 4.36 2.15 -0.42
N ASP A 17 3.42 1.21 -0.25
CA ASP A 17 3.52 -0.11 -0.88
C ASP A 17 3.50 0.00 -2.41
N LEU A 18 2.60 0.82 -2.96
CA LEU A 18 2.52 1.04 -4.41
C LEU A 18 3.81 1.66 -4.95
N MET A 19 4.34 2.70 -4.30
CA MET A 19 5.62 3.31 -4.69
C MET A 19 6.79 2.31 -4.63
N SER A 20 6.76 1.38 -3.66
CA SER A 20 7.76 0.31 -3.56
C SER A 20 7.68 -0.64 -4.76
N ALA A 21 6.46 -1.05 -5.15
CA ALA A 21 6.23 -1.85 -6.35
C ALA A 21 6.73 -1.14 -7.62
N GLU A 22 6.40 0.14 -7.80
CA GLU A 22 6.86 0.97 -8.93
C GLU A 22 8.38 1.16 -8.98
N TYR A 23 9.02 1.28 -7.82
CA TYR A 23 10.47 1.35 -7.72
C TYR A 23 11.14 0.02 -8.10
N LEU A 24 10.56 -1.10 -7.65
CA LEU A 24 11.07 -2.45 -7.92
C LEU A 24 10.90 -2.85 -9.39
N LEU A 25 9.88 -2.34 -10.09
CA LEU A 25 9.70 -2.54 -11.54
C LEU A 25 10.91 -2.04 -12.37
N LYS A 26 11.73 -1.15 -11.81
CA LYS A 26 12.93 -0.60 -12.47
C LYS A 26 14.20 -1.41 -12.19
N LYS A 27 14.12 -2.53 -11.44
CA LYS A 27 15.28 -3.37 -11.10
C LYS A 27 15.56 -4.42 -12.17
N ASN A 28 16.81 -4.87 -12.22
CA ASN A 28 17.23 -5.96 -13.09
C ASN A 28 18.07 -6.98 -12.30
N PRO A 29 17.62 -8.25 -12.17
CA PRO A 29 16.35 -8.79 -12.68
C PRO A 29 15.14 -8.16 -11.99
N VAL A 30 13.99 -8.14 -12.66
CA VAL A 30 12.74 -7.61 -12.10
C VAL A 30 12.18 -8.61 -11.08
N PRO A 31 12.04 -8.24 -9.79
CA PRO A 31 11.58 -9.17 -8.75
C PRO A 31 10.05 -9.22 -8.70
N ILE A 32 9.44 -9.93 -9.65
CA ILE A 32 7.97 -9.96 -9.86
C ILE A 32 7.20 -10.38 -8.59
N GLU A 33 7.65 -11.40 -7.87
CA GLU A 33 6.99 -11.89 -6.66
C GLU A 33 6.91 -10.80 -5.57
N VAL A 34 8.00 -10.06 -5.39
CA VAL A 34 8.08 -8.96 -4.41
C VAL A 34 7.17 -7.79 -4.83
N ILE A 35 7.10 -7.50 -6.12
CA ILE A 35 6.18 -6.49 -6.68
C ILE A 35 4.73 -6.89 -6.39
N CYS A 36 4.33 -8.13 -6.69
CA CYS A 36 2.99 -8.63 -6.42
C CYS A 36 2.63 -8.56 -4.94
N TYR A 37 3.57 -8.91 -4.06
CA TYR A 37 3.40 -8.80 -2.61
C TYR A 37 3.09 -7.35 -2.16
N HIS A 38 3.83 -6.36 -2.68
CA HIS A 38 3.54 -4.96 -2.38
C HIS A 38 2.19 -4.50 -2.94
N CYS A 39 1.81 -4.94 -4.15
CA CYS A 39 0.48 -4.64 -4.71
C CYS A 39 -0.65 -5.22 -3.83
N GLN A 40 -0.52 -6.46 -3.36
CA GLN A 40 -1.49 -7.07 -2.44
C GLN A 40 -1.59 -6.26 -1.15
N GLN A 41 -0.45 -5.93 -0.53
CA GLN A 41 -0.42 -5.14 0.69
C GLN A 41 -1.06 -3.76 0.51
N SER A 42 -0.81 -3.10 -0.62
CA SER A 42 -1.42 -1.81 -0.94
C SER A 42 -2.95 -1.92 -0.97
N ALA A 43 -3.49 -2.92 -1.67
CA ALA A 43 -4.93 -3.17 -1.77
C ALA A 43 -5.57 -3.47 -0.41
N GLU A 44 -4.92 -4.31 0.43
CA GLU A 44 -5.40 -4.62 1.77
C GLU A 44 -5.45 -3.39 2.68
N LYS A 45 -4.43 -2.51 2.60
CA LYS A 45 -4.40 -1.27 3.38
C LYS A 45 -5.44 -0.26 2.88
N TYR A 46 -5.69 -0.19 1.58
CA TYR A 46 -6.76 0.64 1.02
C TYR A 46 -8.14 0.21 1.51
N LYS A 47 -8.39 -1.11 1.63
CA LYS A 47 -9.60 -1.65 2.23
C LYS A 47 -9.77 -1.21 3.70
N ARG A 48 -8.68 -1.12 4.47
CA ARG A 48 -8.70 -0.63 5.87
C ARG A 48 -9.09 0.84 5.99
N VAL A 49 -8.70 1.69 5.04
CA VAL A 49 -9.16 3.10 4.98
C VAL A 49 -10.69 3.15 4.94
N SER A 50 -11.29 2.34 4.07
CA SER A 50 -12.75 2.28 3.91
C SER A 50 -13.43 1.86 5.21
N ASN A 51 -12.90 0.83 5.88
CA ASN A 51 -13.46 0.33 7.16
C ASN A 51 -13.27 1.29 8.35
N THR A 52 -12.38 2.29 8.26
CA THR A 52 -12.12 3.24 9.36
C THR A 52 -13.01 4.49 9.24
N MET A 53 -13.66 4.69 8.09
CA MET A 53 -14.56 5.81 7.82
C MET A 53 -16.04 5.53 8.14
N PHE A 54 -16.39 4.30 8.53
CA PHE A 54 -17.71 3.87 9.00
C PHE A 54 -17.63 3.43 10.47
#